data_AF-V6LTL0-F1
#
_entry.id   AF-V6LTL0-F1
#
_cell.length_a   1.000
_cell.length_b   1.000
_cell.length_c   1.000
_cell.angle_alpha   90.00
_cell.angle_beta   90.00
_cell.angle_gamma   90.00
#
_symmetry.space_group_name_H-M   'P 1'
#
loop_
_entity.id
_entity.type
_entity.pdbx_description
1 polymer ?
#
loop_
_entity_poly.entity_id
_entity_poly.type
_entity_poly.pdbx_seq_one_letter_code
_entity_poly.pdbx_strand_id
1 'polypeptide(L)'
;MLDYKNMSRAQVLSAIAVEEFYANFQDLLVLSATLLQSLTHLRALRDVSKSLSASYLDMTTQDIRQSLMEKQSLRKICYKQLPVDMATFVSRRAEFEKVVEQSLAKYDQEGECPTPFPADFIWTQVQPDSVSIIQDIVAEAPPALLKNLKMQLSEKGVKCEVIAPFLDAATRSVAVAPTEELLKSLAVCNEKLAKSVSRSKGLNGSMTGSIRVSGLVGKGQGKV
;
A
#
# COMPACT_ATOMS: atom_id res chain seq x y z
N MET A 1 -19.83 -19.25 -19.37
CA MET A 1 -20.06 -17.85 -19.74
C MET A 1 -21.25 -17.39 -18.91
N LEU A 2 -21.03 -16.55 -17.90
CA LEU A 2 -22.09 -16.06 -17.01
C LEU A 2 -23.04 -15.13 -17.78
N ASP A 3 -24.35 -15.27 -17.56
CA ASP A 3 -25.35 -14.36 -18.13
C ASP A 3 -25.46 -13.12 -17.21
N TYR A 4 -24.75 -12.07 -17.61
CA TYR A 4 -24.67 -10.82 -16.86
C TYR A 4 -25.95 -9.96 -16.95
N LYS A 5 -26.97 -10.35 -17.73
CA LYS A 5 -28.15 -9.52 -18.02
C LYS A 5 -29.07 -9.26 -16.83
N ASN A 6 -29.02 -10.12 -15.80
CA ASN A 6 -29.89 -10.01 -14.61
C ASN A 6 -29.09 -9.68 -13.33
N MET A 7 -27.81 -9.35 -13.46
CA MET A 7 -26.93 -9.08 -12.31
C MET A 7 -26.84 -7.58 -12.06
N SER A 8 -26.83 -7.19 -10.78
CA SER A 8 -26.44 -5.83 -10.41
C SER A 8 -25.00 -5.56 -10.83
N ARG A 9 -24.66 -4.29 -11.11
CA ARG A 9 -23.30 -3.90 -11.51
C ARG A 9 -22.22 -4.36 -10.52
N ALA A 10 -22.53 -4.40 -9.23
CA ALA A 10 -21.61 -4.91 -8.20
C ALA A 10 -21.40 -6.44 -8.33
N GLN A 11 -22.44 -7.20 -8.66
CA GLN A 11 -22.34 -8.64 -8.93
C GLN A 11 -21.57 -8.90 -10.23
N VAL A 12 -21.76 -8.09 -11.27
CA VAL A 12 -21.00 -8.18 -12.52
C VAL A 12 -19.51 -7.93 -12.26
N LEU A 13 -19.16 -6.85 -11.55
CA LEU A 13 -17.78 -6.58 -11.19
C LEU A 13 -17.18 -7.71 -10.35
N SER A 14 -17.91 -8.21 -9.35
CA SER A 14 -17.47 -9.33 -8.53
C SER A 14 -17.21 -10.58 -9.38
N ALA A 15 -18.12 -10.92 -10.29
CA ALA A 15 -17.97 -12.04 -11.20
C ALA A 15 -16.75 -11.88 -12.13
N ILE A 16 -16.58 -10.72 -12.77
CA ILE A 16 -15.42 -10.42 -13.63
C ILE A 16 -14.12 -10.51 -12.83
N ALA A 17 -14.08 -9.90 -11.64
CA ALA A 17 -12.90 -9.92 -10.78
C ALA A 17 -12.50 -11.36 -10.40
N VAL A 18 -13.48 -12.18 -10.02
CA VAL A 18 -13.27 -13.60 -9.69
C VAL A 18 -12.82 -14.39 -10.91
N GLU A 19 -13.50 -14.26 -12.05
CA GLU A 19 -13.15 -14.98 -13.29
C GLU A 19 -11.73 -14.64 -13.74
N GLU A 20 -11.39 -13.36 -13.86
CA GLU A 20 -10.06 -12.92 -14.27
C GLU A 20 -8.98 -13.34 -13.28
N PHE A 21 -9.27 -13.30 -11.97
CA PHE A 21 -8.31 -13.68 -10.95
C PHE A 21 -7.93 -15.15 -11.04
N TYR A 22 -8.91 -16.05 -11.09
CA TYR A 22 -8.63 -17.49 -11.15
C TYR A 22 -8.11 -17.94 -12.52
N ALA A 23 -8.46 -17.23 -13.60
CA ALA A 23 -7.94 -17.52 -14.93
C ALA A 23 -6.47 -17.08 -15.10
N ASN A 24 -6.13 -15.87 -14.64
CA ASN A 24 -4.90 -15.19 -15.06
C ASN A 24 -3.95 -14.80 -13.92
N PHE A 25 -4.43 -14.77 -12.67
CA PHE A 25 -3.71 -14.19 -11.53
C PHE A 25 -3.68 -15.06 -10.26
N GLN A 26 -3.97 -16.37 -10.38
CA GLN A 26 -3.88 -17.31 -9.25
C GLN A 26 -2.47 -17.38 -8.61
N ASP A 27 -1.43 -16.99 -9.35
CA ASP A 27 -0.06 -16.87 -8.83
C ASP A 27 0.06 -15.86 -7.70
N LEU A 28 -0.85 -14.88 -7.60
CA LEU A 28 -0.92 -13.96 -6.48
C LEU A 28 -1.20 -14.66 -5.15
N LEU A 29 -1.94 -15.77 -5.15
CA LEU A 29 -2.15 -16.56 -3.92
C LEU A 29 -0.83 -17.16 -3.44
N VAL A 30 -0.03 -17.73 -4.36
CA VAL A 30 1.28 -18.31 -4.05
C VAL A 30 2.26 -17.23 -3.57
N LEU A 31 2.27 -16.08 -4.25
CA LEU A 31 3.09 -14.94 -3.85
C LEU A 31 2.69 -14.42 -2.46
N SER A 32 1.39 -14.34 -2.16
CA SER A 32 0.93 -13.91 -0.83
C SER A 32 1.36 -14.86 0.29
N ALA A 33 1.31 -16.18 0.07
CA ALA A 33 1.82 -17.17 1.02
C ALA A 33 3.34 -17.03 1.21
N THR A 34 4.07 -16.75 0.13
CA THR A 34 5.52 -16.50 0.15
C THR A 34 5.88 -15.25 0.96
N LEU A 35 5.07 -14.20 0.84
CA LEU A 35 5.22 -12.97 1.63
C LEU A 35 4.95 -13.22 3.13
N LEU A 36 3.92 -13.98 3.48
CA LEU A 36 3.65 -14.39 4.87
C LEU A 36 4.80 -15.21 5.48
N GLN A 37 5.36 -16.14 4.70
CA GLN A 37 6.53 -16.91 5.13
C GLN A 37 7.74 -15.98 5.35
N SER A 38 7.93 -15.02 4.47
CA SER A 38 9.02 -14.04 4.60
C SER A 38 8.84 -13.09 5.78
N LEU A 39 7.61 -12.71 6.11
CA LEU A 39 7.30 -11.97 7.35
C LEU A 39 7.67 -12.79 8.59
N THR A 40 7.42 -14.10 8.57
CA THR A 40 7.85 -15.01 9.64
C THR A 40 9.37 -15.04 9.77
N HIS A 41 10.11 -15.09 8.65
CA HIS A 41 11.57 -15.01 8.67
C HIS A 41 12.08 -13.66 9.18
N LEU A 42 11.39 -12.56 8.86
CA LEU A 42 11.73 -11.22 9.34
C LEU A 42 11.60 -11.12 10.87
N ARG A 43 10.51 -11.67 11.42
CA ARG A 43 10.29 -11.78 12.86
C ARG A 43 11.37 -12.61 13.54
N ALA A 44 11.66 -13.80 13.00
CA ALA A 44 12.74 -14.65 13.49
C ALA A 44 14.11 -13.93 13.47
N LEU A 45 14.43 -13.21 12.39
CA LEU A 45 15.67 -12.44 12.28
C LEU A 45 15.78 -11.37 13.39
N ARG A 46 14.67 -10.70 13.69
CA ARG A 46 14.59 -9.72 14.78
C ARG A 46 14.80 -10.39 16.13
N ASP A 47 14.17 -11.53 16.36
CA ASP A 47 14.22 -12.22 17.64
C ASP A 47 15.62 -12.79 17.92
N VAL A 48 16.26 -13.41 16.92
CA VAL A 48 17.67 -13.83 17.00
C VAL A 48 18.58 -12.63 17.26
N SER A 49 18.33 -11.48 16.61
CA SER A 49 19.11 -10.26 16.83
C SER A 49 18.94 -9.70 18.24
N LYS A 50 17.73 -9.73 18.80
CA LYS A 50 17.45 -9.31 20.18
C LYS A 50 18.11 -10.25 21.19
N SER A 51 17.98 -11.56 20.99
CA SER A 51 18.60 -12.58 21.86
C SER A 51 20.11 -12.41 21.93
N LEU A 52 20.76 -12.29 20.76
CA LEU A 52 22.20 -12.03 20.66
C LEU A 52 22.63 -10.73 21.36
N SER A 53 21.79 -9.70 21.40
CA SER A 53 22.13 -8.43 22.06
C SER A 53 21.84 -8.45 23.56
N ALA A 54 20.78 -9.12 24.00
CA ALA A 54 20.35 -9.14 25.39
C ALA A 54 21.18 -10.09 26.25
N SER A 55 21.57 -11.24 25.70
CA SER A 55 22.23 -12.33 26.44
C SER A 55 23.67 -12.57 26.01
N TYR A 56 24.28 -11.65 25.25
CA TYR A 56 25.62 -11.85 24.67
C TYR A 56 26.68 -12.32 25.68
N LEU A 57 26.66 -11.73 26.88
CA LEU A 57 27.65 -12.01 27.93
C LEU A 57 27.41 -13.35 28.64
N ASP A 58 26.18 -13.87 28.58
CA ASP A 58 25.76 -15.10 29.26
C ASP A 58 25.74 -16.32 28.31
N MET A 59 25.96 -16.09 27.00
CA MET A 59 25.97 -17.15 25.98
C MET A 59 27.33 -17.81 25.86
N THR A 60 27.32 -19.12 25.56
CA THR A 60 28.56 -19.80 25.19
C THR A 60 29.03 -19.37 23.80
N THR A 61 30.32 -19.50 23.52
CA THR A 61 30.89 -19.25 22.18
C THR A 61 30.20 -20.08 21.09
N GLN A 62 29.74 -21.29 21.41
CA GLN A 62 29.03 -22.16 20.47
C GLN A 62 27.64 -21.61 20.12
N ASP A 63 26.89 -21.16 21.13
CA ASP A 63 25.54 -20.60 20.94
C ASP A 63 25.59 -19.30 20.13
N ILE A 64 26.60 -18.46 20.39
CA ILE A 64 26.84 -17.23 19.60
C ILE A 64 27.08 -17.59 18.13
N ARG A 65 27.92 -18.59 17.86
CA ARG A 65 28.23 -19.00 16.49
C ARG A 65 27.00 -19.52 15.75
N GLN A 66 26.19 -20.34 16.41
CA GLN A 66 24.96 -20.87 15.83
C GLN A 66 23.96 -19.76 15.52
N SER A 67 23.74 -18.85 16.48
CA SER A 67 22.84 -17.70 16.32
C SER A 67 23.31 -16.75 15.21
N LEU A 68 24.62 -16.54 15.05
CA LEU A 68 25.17 -15.74 13.96
C LEU A 68 24.96 -16.39 12.59
N MET A 69 25.12 -17.72 12.49
CA MET A 69 24.84 -18.46 11.25
C MET A 69 23.36 -18.41 10.87
N GLU A 70 22.47 -18.61 11.84
CA GLU A 70 21.02 -18.47 11.64
C GLU A 70 20.65 -17.06 11.19
N LYS A 71 21.16 -16.03 11.89
CA LYS A 71 20.98 -14.63 11.52
C LYS A 71 21.44 -14.34 10.10
N GLN A 72 22.59 -14.89 9.68
CA GLN A 72 23.10 -14.70 8.32
C GLN A 72 22.21 -15.37 7.26
N SER A 73 21.72 -16.57 7.53
CA SER A 73 20.78 -17.29 6.66
C SER A 73 19.47 -16.51 6.48
N LEU A 74 18.84 -16.12 7.60
CA LEU A 74 17.60 -15.34 7.60
C LEU A 74 17.77 -13.98 6.92
N ARG A 75 18.91 -13.30 7.14
CA ARG A 75 19.22 -12.04 6.48
C ARG A 75 19.29 -12.21 4.96
N LYS A 76 19.89 -13.30 4.46
CA LYS A 76 19.97 -13.55 3.01
C LYS A 76 18.58 -13.67 2.41
N ILE A 77 17.65 -14.38 3.06
CA ILE A 77 16.26 -14.50 2.62
C ILE A 77 15.56 -13.14 2.65
N CYS A 78 15.57 -12.47 3.81
CA CYS A 78 14.82 -11.22 4.01
C CYS A 78 15.37 -10.05 3.19
N TYR A 79 16.69 -9.91 3.02
CA TYR A 79 17.24 -8.71 2.36
C TYR A 79 17.39 -8.87 0.85
N LYS A 80 17.46 -10.10 0.35
CA LYS A 80 17.60 -10.38 -1.08
C LYS A 80 16.27 -10.68 -1.74
N GLN A 81 15.48 -11.59 -1.16
CA GLN A 81 14.30 -12.14 -1.82
C GLN A 81 13.03 -11.34 -1.54
N LEU A 82 12.78 -10.98 -0.28
CA LEU A 82 11.55 -10.29 0.13
C LEU A 82 11.26 -8.99 -0.65
N PRO A 83 12.23 -8.08 -0.91
CA PRO A 83 11.96 -6.88 -1.70
C PRO A 83 11.54 -7.19 -3.13
N VAL A 84 12.11 -8.25 -3.73
CA VAL A 84 11.78 -8.70 -5.10
C VAL A 84 10.37 -9.27 -5.14
N ASP A 85 10.03 -10.12 -4.16
CA ASP A 85 8.71 -10.73 -4.06
C ASP A 85 7.63 -9.68 -3.80
N MET A 86 7.88 -8.72 -2.90
CA MET A 86 6.96 -7.61 -2.64
C MET A 86 6.76 -6.75 -3.88
N ALA A 87 7.83 -6.37 -4.57
CA ALA A 87 7.72 -5.58 -5.79
C ALA A 87 6.93 -6.34 -6.87
N THR A 88 7.17 -7.65 -7.01
CA THR A 88 6.41 -8.51 -7.93
C THR A 88 4.94 -8.59 -7.56
N PHE A 89 4.63 -8.81 -6.28
CA PHE A 89 3.26 -8.85 -5.79
C PHE A 89 2.53 -7.54 -6.09
N VAL A 90 3.12 -6.38 -5.74
CA VAL A 90 2.55 -5.06 -6.01
C VAL A 90 2.35 -4.82 -7.51
N SER A 91 3.33 -5.19 -8.35
CA SER A 91 3.20 -5.04 -9.81
C SER A 91 2.06 -5.89 -10.38
N ARG A 92 1.98 -7.16 -10.00
CA ARG A 92 0.93 -8.10 -10.46
C ARG A 92 -0.44 -7.69 -9.94
N ARG A 93 -0.51 -7.14 -8.74
CA ARG A 93 -1.70 -6.53 -8.15
C ARG A 93 -2.23 -5.38 -9.03
N ALA A 94 -1.37 -4.44 -9.40
CA ALA A 94 -1.74 -3.32 -10.27
C ALA A 94 -2.10 -3.77 -11.70
N GLU A 95 -1.50 -4.85 -12.19
CA GLU A 95 -1.85 -5.46 -13.49
C GLU A 95 -3.26 -6.04 -13.46
N PHE A 96 -3.60 -6.81 -12.43
CA PHE A 96 -4.93 -7.38 -12.25
C PHE A 96 -6.02 -6.30 -12.16
N GLU A 97 -5.81 -5.24 -11.36
CA GLU A 97 -6.74 -4.12 -11.26
C GLU A 97 -7.05 -3.53 -12.65
N LYS A 98 -6.03 -3.31 -13.48
CA LYS A 98 -6.19 -2.81 -14.85
C LYS A 98 -6.95 -3.77 -15.76
N VAL A 99 -6.70 -5.08 -15.65
CA VAL A 99 -7.42 -6.09 -16.45
C VAL A 99 -8.89 -6.10 -16.08
N VAL A 100 -9.22 -6.08 -14.79
CA VAL A 100 -10.61 -6.02 -14.32
C VAL A 100 -11.29 -4.73 -14.77
N GLU A 101 -10.63 -3.58 -14.67
CA GLU A 101 -11.14 -2.30 -15.17
C GLU A 101 -11.42 -2.33 -16.69
N GLN A 102 -10.51 -2.93 -17.47
CA GLN A 102 -10.70 -3.08 -18.92
C GLN A 102 -11.85 -4.04 -19.26
N SER A 103 -11.98 -5.15 -18.54
CA SER A 103 -13.07 -6.11 -18.73
C SER A 103 -14.42 -5.51 -18.32
N LEU A 104 -14.47 -4.73 -17.24
CA LEU A 104 -15.66 -3.96 -16.85
C LEU A 104 -16.00 -2.88 -17.89
N ALA A 105 -15.02 -2.15 -18.42
CA ALA A 105 -15.26 -1.10 -19.42
C ALA A 105 -15.84 -1.65 -20.73
N LYS A 106 -15.58 -2.91 -21.08
CA LYS A 106 -16.24 -3.59 -22.21
C LYS A 106 -17.72 -3.87 -21.94
N TYR A 107 -18.08 -4.06 -20.68
CA TYR A 107 -19.46 -4.29 -20.23
C TYR A 107 -20.24 -2.97 -20.06
N ASP A 108 -19.64 -1.96 -19.43
CA ASP A 108 -20.27 -0.66 -19.14
C ASP A 108 -20.53 0.18 -20.43
N GLN A 109 -20.00 -0.22 -21.60
CA GLN A 109 -20.31 0.41 -22.90
C GLN A 109 -21.81 0.31 -23.29
N GLU A 110 -22.62 -0.47 -22.56
CA GLU A 110 -24.07 -0.60 -22.78
C GLU A 110 -24.95 0.36 -21.94
N GLY A 111 -24.41 1.15 -20.99
CA GLY A 111 -25.21 2.22 -20.36
C GLY A 111 -24.75 2.72 -18.98
N GLU A 112 -25.07 4.01 -18.76
CA GLU A 112 -24.94 4.84 -17.54
C GLU A 112 -23.55 5.33 -17.09
N CYS A 113 -23.55 6.58 -16.61
CA CYS A 113 -22.37 7.33 -16.18
C CYS A 113 -21.78 6.68 -14.91
N PRO A 114 -20.48 6.33 -14.89
CA PRO A 114 -19.95 5.39 -13.92
C PRO A 114 -19.80 6.05 -12.56
N THR A 115 -20.54 5.56 -11.57
CA THR A 115 -20.16 5.79 -10.18
C THR A 115 -18.92 4.92 -9.90
N PRO A 116 -17.78 5.49 -9.50
CA PRO A 116 -16.58 4.71 -9.21
C PRO A 116 -16.83 3.79 -8.01
N PHE A 117 -16.28 2.59 -8.06
CA PHE A 117 -16.32 1.67 -6.92
C PHE A 117 -15.37 2.16 -5.80
N PRO A 118 -15.63 1.81 -4.53
CA PRO A 118 -14.70 2.07 -3.44
C PRO A 118 -13.31 1.48 -3.75
N ALA A 119 -12.27 2.15 -3.24
CA ALA A 119 -10.91 1.59 -3.26
C ALA A 119 -10.91 0.19 -2.62
N ASP A 120 -10.06 -0.70 -3.14
CA ASP A 120 -9.93 -2.09 -2.71
C ASP A 120 -11.16 -3.00 -2.92
N PHE A 121 -12.28 -2.51 -3.49
CA PHE A 121 -13.47 -3.33 -3.72
C PHE A 121 -13.14 -4.60 -4.51
N ILE A 122 -12.34 -4.50 -5.58
CA ILE A 122 -11.92 -5.65 -6.40
C ILE A 122 -11.19 -6.70 -5.53
N TRP A 123 -10.28 -6.26 -4.65
CA TRP A 123 -9.51 -7.16 -3.78
C TRP A 123 -10.37 -7.82 -2.70
N THR A 124 -11.37 -7.13 -2.17
CA THR A 124 -12.29 -7.75 -1.20
C THR A 124 -13.07 -8.93 -1.79
N GLN A 125 -13.21 -9.01 -3.12
CA GLN A 125 -13.90 -10.12 -3.78
C GLN A 125 -13.03 -11.38 -3.92
N VAL A 126 -11.71 -11.22 -4.06
CA VAL A 126 -10.79 -12.32 -4.40
C VAL A 126 -9.79 -12.65 -3.30
N GLN A 127 -9.32 -11.64 -2.56
CA GLN A 127 -8.36 -11.79 -1.48
C GLN A 127 -8.38 -10.58 -0.50
N PRO A 128 -9.25 -10.60 0.52
CA PRO A 128 -9.45 -9.46 1.43
C PRO A 128 -8.21 -9.11 2.27
N ASP A 129 -7.35 -10.10 2.58
CA ASP A 129 -6.17 -9.91 3.45
C ASP A 129 -4.89 -9.49 2.71
N SER A 130 -4.96 -9.20 1.41
CA SER A 130 -3.76 -8.92 0.59
C SER A 130 -3.07 -7.58 0.96
N VAL A 131 -3.82 -6.58 1.43
CA VAL A 131 -3.28 -5.27 1.84
C VAL A 131 -2.57 -5.35 3.19
N SER A 132 -3.10 -6.13 4.13
CA SER A 132 -2.58 -6.20 5.51
C SER A 132 -1.17 -6.80 5.54
N ILE A 133 -0.90 -7.83 4.74
CA ILE A 133 0.42 -8.47 4.65
C ILE A 133 1.53 -7.47 4.28
N ILE A 134 1.27 -6.60 3.30
CA ILE A 134 2.24 -5.59 2.87
C ILE A 134 2.50 -4.60 4.01
N GLN A 135 1.44 -4.15 4.69
CA GLN A 135 1.55 -3.21 5.81
C GLN A 135 2.32 -3.82 6.98
N ASP A 136 2.06 -5.08 7.31
CA ASP A 136 2.76 -5.82 8.37
C ASP A 136 4.25 -5.94 8.07
N ILE A 137 4.60 -6.30 6.83
CA ILE A 137 6.02 -6.37 6.41
C ILE A 137 6.67 -4.99 6.53
N VAL A 138 6.02 -3.93 6.07
CA VAL A 138 6.59 -2.58 6.13
C VAL A 138 6.76 -2.09 7.56
N ALA A 139 5.81 -2.40 8.44
CA ALA A 139 5.86 -2.03 9.86
C ALA A 139 7.00 -2.72 10.61
N GLU A 140 7.33 -3.96 10.23
CA GLU A 140 8.38 -4.75 10.89
C GLU A 140 9.75 -4.66 10.19
N ALA A 141 9.79 -4.17 8.95
CA ALA A 141 10.99 -4.13 8.14
C ALA A 141 11.99 -3.07 8.63
N PRO A 142 13.29 -3.42 8.68
CA PRO A 142 14.34 -2.44 8.96
C PRO A 142 14.47 -1.43 7.79
N PRO A 143 14.92 -0.19 8.04
CA PRO A 143 15.00 0.85 7.01
C PRO A 143 15.83 0.47 5.78
N ALA A 144 16.88 -0.33 5.94
CA ALA A 144 17.69 -0.81 4.84
C ALA A 144 16.92 -1.71 3.85
N LEU A 145 15.98 -2.52 4.37
CA LEU A 145 15.12 -3.37 3.56
C LEU A 145 14.08 -2.52 2.81
N LEU A 146 13.50 -1.53 3.47
CA LEU A 146 12.57 -0.57 2.85
C LEU A 146 13.24 0.26 1.75
N LYS A 147 14.50 0.67 1.94
CA LYS A 147 15.29 1.33 0.87
C LYS A 147 15.46 0.42 -0.35
N ASN A 148 15.76 -0.86 -0.13
CA ASN A 148 15.88 -1.83 -1.22
C ASN A 148 14.53 -2.04 -1.95
N LEU A 149 13.43 -2.17 -1.19
CA LEU A 149 12.08 -2.27 -1.75
C LEU A 149 11.72 -1.07 -2.63
N LYS A 150 12.03 0.16 -2.17
CA LYS A 150 11.79 1.37 -2.97
C LYS A 150 12.55 1.36 -4.30
N MET A 151 13.80 0.88 -4.29
CA MET A 151 14.61 0.72 -5.50
C MET A 151 13.98 -0.30 -6.45
N GLN A 152 13.57 -1.48 -5.96
CA GLN A 152 12.91 -2.52 -6.75
C GLN A 152 11.59 -2.05 -7.37
N LEU A 153 10.78 -1.30 -6.61
CA LEU A 153 9.53 -0.71 -7.14
C LEU A 153 9.81 0.32 -8.23
N SER A 154 10.86 1.12 -8.07
CA SER A 154 11.28 2.12 -9.05
C SER A 154 11.76 1.47 -10.35
N GLU A 155 12.56 0.39 -10.25
CA GLU A 155 13.02 -0.40 -11.40
C GLU A 155 11.85 -1.00 -12.20
N LYS A 156 10.79 -1.44 -11.50
CA LYS A 156 9.57 -1.95 -12.14
C LYS A 156 8.62 -0.85 -12.63
N GLY A 157 8.91 0.43 -12.37
CA GLY A 157 8.04 1.55 -12.73
C GLY A 157 6.70 1.55 -12.00
N VAL A 158 6.59 0.88 -10.84
CA VAL A 158 5.34 0.73 -10.10
C VAL A 158 5.36 1.61 -8.85
N LYS A 159 4.24 2.29 -8.61
CA LYS A 159 4.01 3.07 -7.38
C LYS A 159 3.04 2.32 -6.48
N CYS A 160 3.30 2.32 -5.18
CA CYS A 160 2.38 1.79 -4.18
C CYS A 160 2.07 2.89 -3.18
N GLU A 161 0.93 3.55 -3.36
CA GLU A 161 0.54 4.74 -2.58
C GLU A 161 0.36 4.42 -1.09
N VAL A 162 -0.12 3.21 -0.79
CA VAL A 162 -0.34 2.73 0.59
C VAL A 162 0.95 2.70 1.42
N ILE A 163 2.09 2.39 0.79
CA ILE A 163 3.38 2.26 1.49
C ILE A 163 4.37 3.39 1.19
N ALA A 164 4.06 4.26 0.23
CA ALA A 164 4.93 5.37 -0.18
C ALA A 164 5.43 6.23 1.01
N PRO A 165 4.60 6.59 2.01
CA PRO A 165 5.07 7.37 3.16
C PRO A 165 6.16 6.66 3.97
N PHE A 166 6.05 5.34 4.14
CA PHE A 166 7.02 4.53 4.87
C PHE A 166 8.33 4.34 4.09
N LEU A 167 8.23 4.18 2.77
CA LEU A 167 9.40 4.11 1.89
C LEU A 167 10.16 5.44 1.87
N ASP A 168 9.45 6.57 1.86
CA ASP A 168 10.05 7.90 1.88
C ASP A 168 10.72 8.21 3.23
N ALA A 169 10.06 7.86 4.34
CA ALA A 169 10.63 7.92 5.68
C ALA A 169 11.93 7.13 5.80
N ALA A 170 11.93 5.88 5.33
CA ALA A 170 13.11 5.01 5.36
C ALA A 170 14.28 5.61 4.57
N THR A 171 14.04 6.25 3.43
CA THR A 171 15.10 6.91 2.65
C THR A 171 15.76 8.09 3.37
N ARG A 172 15.03 8.81 4.24
CA ARG A 172 15.55 9.95 5.00
C ARG A 172 16.26 9.54 6.29
N SER A 173 16.38 8.23 6.56
CA SER A 173 16.87 7.69 7.84
C SER A 173 16.09 8.24 9.05
N VAL A 174 14.82 8.61 8.83
CA VAL A 174 13.89 9.03 9.86
C VAL A 174 13.05 7.80 10.21
N ALA A 175 13.12 7.36 11.46
CA ALA A 175 12.23 6.32 11.95
C ALA A 175 10.82 6.91 12.06
N VAL A 176 9.93 6.56 11.13
CA VAL A 176 8.50 6.80 11.30
C VAL A 176 7.94 5.56 11.96
N ALA A 177 7.75 5.62 13.27
CA ALA A 177 6.92 4.62 13.95
C ALA A 177 5.51 4.73 13.35
N PRO A 178 4.84 3.63 12.98
CA PRO A 178 3.42 3.65 12.68
C PRO A 178 2.68 3.98 13.98
N THR A 179 2.51 5.26 14.29
CA THR A 179 1.65 5.70 15.37
C THR A 179 0.21 5.62 14.91
N GLU A 180 -0.72 5.39 15.85
CA GLU A 180 -2.17 5.46 15.58
C GLU A 180 -2.56 6.75 14.87
N GLU A 181 -1.87 7.87 15.14
CA GLU A 181 -2.09 9.15 14.47
C GLU A 181 -1.66 9.13 12.99
N LEU A 182 -0.60 8.41 12.64
CA LEU A 182 -0.17 8.27 11.24
C LEU A 182 -1.17 7.41 10.46
N LEU A 183 -1.65 6.31 11.06
CA LEU A 183 -2.71 5.46 10.53
C LEU A 183 -4.04 6.23 10.40
N LYS A 184 -4.40 7.05 11.40
CA LYS A 184 -5.56 7.96 11.35
C LYS A 184 -5.38 9.04 10.28
N SER A 185 -4.17 9.58 10.09
CA SER A 185 -3.91 10.60 9.06
C SER A 185 -3.98 10.03 7.63
N LEU A 186 -3.59 8.76 7.43
CA LEU A 186 -3.77 8.03 6.17
C LEU A 186 -5.26 7.77 5.88
N ALA A 187 -6.05 7.41 6.91
CA ALA A 187 -7.50 7.31 6.79
C ALA A 187 -8.15 8.69 6.49
N VAL A 188 -7.64 9.78 7.07
CA VAL A 188 -8.08 11.16 6.81
C VAL A 188 -7.67 11.63 5.41
N CYS A 189 -6.54 11.18 4.86
CA CYS A 189 -6.18 11.44 3.47
C CYS A 189 -7.15 10.75 2.50
N ASN A 190 -7.59 9.53 2.80
CA ASN A 190 -8.62 8.83 2.04
C ASN A 190 -10.00 9.53 2.14
N GLU A 191 -10.38 10.04 3.32
CA GLU A 191 -11.58 10.86 3.47
C GLU A 191 -11.49 12.22 2.76
N LYS A 192 -10.32 12.87 2.76
CA LYS A 192 -10.12 14.17 2.10
C LYS A 192 -10.09 14.04 0.58
N LEU A 193 -9.60 12.92 0.04
CA LEU A 193 -9.74 12.58 -1.38
C LEU A 193 -11.21 12.30 -1.73
N ALA A 194 -11.96 11.56 -0.90
CA ALA A 194 -13.40 11.36 -1.11
C ALA A 194 -14.20 12.67 -1.01
N LYS A 195 -13.80 13.60 -0.12
CA LYS A 195 -14.40 14.92 0.07
C LYS A 195 -13.99 15.95 -1.01
N SER A 196 -12.79 15.84 -1.59
CA SER A 196 -12.36 16.72 -2.70
C SER A 196 -13.02 16.30 -4.03
N VAL A 197 -13.27 15.01 -4.24
CA VAL A 197 -14.03 14.48 -5.38
C VAL A 197 -15.53 14.81 -5.30
N SER A 198 -16.08 15.03 -4.10
CA SER A 198 -17.46 15.50 -3.92
C SER A 198 -17.61 17.04 -3.96
N ARG A 199 -16.54 17.81 -3.72
CA ARG A 199 -16.53 19.27 -3.92
C ARG A 199 -16.34 19.70 -5.38
N SER A 200 -15.72 18.88 -6.23
CA SER A 200 -15.61 19.17 -7.68
C SER A 200 -16.91 18.92 -8.45
N LYS A 201 -17.92 18.28 -7.86
CA LYS A 201 -19.29 18.14 -8.42
C LYS A 201 -20.28 19.21 -7.92
N GLY A 202 -19.86 20.15 -7.07
CA GLY A 202 -20.72 21.20 -6.50
C GLY A 202 -20.58 22.60 -7.09
N LEU A 203 -19.73 22.80 -8.11
CA LEU A 203 -19.49 24.11 -8.73
C LEU A 203 -20.13 24.20 -10.13
N ASN A 204 -21.44 23.91 -10.20
CA ASN A 204 -22.32 24.42 -11.25
C ASN A 204 -23.55 25.00 -10.56
N GLY A 205 -23.41 26.22 -10.06
CA GLY A 205 -24.48 26.89 -9.33
C GLY A 205 -24.13 28.32 -9.01
N SER A 206 -24.64 29.22 -9.85
CA SER A 206 -24.89 30.64 -9.58
C SER A 206 -23.70 31.60 -9.73
N MET A 207 -23.58 32.14 -10.94
CA MET A 207 -23.15 33.53 -11.15
C MET A 207 -24.00 34.49 -10.31
N THR A 208 -23.38 35.18 -9.36
CA THR A 208 -23.64 36.57 -8.91
C THR A 208 -22.72 36.73 -7.69
N GLY A 209 -21.62 37.47 -7.74
CA GLY A 209 -21.57 38.92 -7.85
C GLY A 209 -20.72 39.45 -6.68
N SER A 210 -19.69 40.24 -7.02
CA SER A 210 -19.02 41.22 -6.16
C SER A 210 -18.15 40.72 -5.00
N ILE A 211 -16.82 40.70 -5.22
CA ILE A 211 -15.85 41.09 -4.18
C ILE A 211 -14.87 42.08 -4.80
N ARG A 212 -14.97 43.34 -4.36
CA ARG A 212 -13.98 44.39 -4.62
C ARG A 212 -12.67 44.04 -3.94
N VAL A 213 -11.56 44.14 -4.67
CA VAL A 213 -10.21 44.22 -4.10
C VAL A 213 -9.60 45.56 -4.52
N SER A 214 -9.40 46.43 -3.55
CA SER A 214 -8.52 47.61 -3.57
C SER A 214 -8.40 48.00 -2.09
N GLY A 215 -7.25 48.20 -1.46
CA GLY A 215 -5.87 48.28 -1.89
C GLY A 215 -5.06 48.65 -0.64
N LEU A 216 -3.76 48.41 -0.73
CA LEU A 216 -2.73 48.68 0.27
C LEU A 216 -2.66 50.15 0.77
N VAL A 217 -1.86 50.33 1.83
CA VAL A 217 -1.22 51.58 2.35
C VAL A 217 -2.03 52.33 3.43
N GLY A 218 -1.53 52.69 4.60
CA GLY A 218 -0.18 52.63 5.17
C GLY A 218 -0.11 53.26 6.58
N LYS A 219 1.06 53.05 7.21
CA LYS A 219 1.73 53.74 8.32
C LYS A 219 0.98 54.74 9.24
N GLY A 220 1.26 54.60 10.54
CA GLY A 220 1.29 55.69 11.54
C GLY A 220 1.22 55.11 12.97
N GLN A 221 2.33 54.71 13.59
CA GLN A 221 3.07 55.49 14.61
C GLN A 221 2.20 56.42 15.50
N GLY A 222 2.24 56.16 16.81
CA GLY A 222 1.85 57.13 17.84
C GLY A 222 1.66 56.51 19.22
N LYS A 223 2.70 56.58 20.08
CA LYS A 223 2.60 56.59 21.56
C LYS A 223 1.62 57.71 21.96
N VAL A 224 0.81 57.62 23.02
CA VAL A 224 1.12 57.55 24.47
C VAL A 224 -0.05 56.86 25.16
#